data_AF-E4XSR0-F1
#
_entry.id   AF-E4XSR0-F1
#
_cell.length_a   1.000
_cell.length_b   1.000
_cell.length_c   1.000
_cell.angle_alpha   90.00
_cell.angle_beta   90.00
_cell.angle_gamma   90.00
#
_symmetry.space_group_name_H-M   'P 1'
#
loop_
_entity.id
_entity.type
_entity.pdbx_description
1 polymer ?
#
loop_
_entity_poly.entity_id
_entity_poly.type
_entity_poly.pdbx_seq_one_letter_code
_entity_poly.pdbx_strand_id
1 'polypeptide(L)' 'MECQDIVDVYGPQILQFADGVLDPNFICEKAQLCTTSSLRTPLGIDECTLGPKMWCSSVEMAKKCKAYQYCKDKGLLPQF' A
#
# COMPACT_ATOMS: atom_id res chain seq x y z
N MET A 1 1.18 6.88 -32.46
CA MET A 1 1.03 5.73 -31.55
C MET A 1 2.05 5.96 -30.49
N GLU A 2 1.57 6.45 -29.36
CA GLU A 2 2.42 6.74 -28.21
C GLU A 2 2.65 5.46 -27.42
N CYS A 3 3.67 5.46 -26.56
CA CYS A 3 3.94 4.34 -25.66
C CYS A 3 2.68 3.94 -24.87
N GLN A 4 1.89 4.93 -24.44
CA GLN A 4 0.67 4.73 -23.68
C GLN A 4 -0.39 3.95 -24.47
N ASP A 5 -0.59 4.26 -25.75
CA ASP A 5 -1.59 3.59 -26.59
C ASP A 5 -1.32 2.08 -26.68
N ILE A 6 -0.03 1.69 -26.73
CA ILE A 6 0.39 0.28 -26.80
C ILE A 6 0.17 -0.41 -25.45
N VAL A 7 0.54 0.25 -24.36
CA VAL A 7 0.37 -0.27 -23.00
C VAL A 7 -1.11 -0.47 -22.69
N ASP A 8 -1.98 0.47 -23.07
CA ASP A 8 -3.41 0.38 -22.79
C ASP A 8 -4.10 -0.72 -23.60
N VAL A 9 -3.72 -0.89 -24.87
CA VAL A 9 -4.33 -1.90 -25.75
C VAL A 9 -3.84 -3.32 -25.43
N TYR A 10 -2.54 -3.51 -25.25
CA TYR A 10 -1.95 -4.84 -25.14
C TYR A 10 -1.57 -5.23 -23.71
N GLY A 11 -1.41 -4.26 -22.80
CA GLY A 11 -0.97 -4.48 -21.42
C GLY A 11 -1.78 -5.51 -20.65
N PRO A 12 -3.13 -5.47 -20.63
CA PRO A 12 -3.94 -6.45 -19.91
C PRO A 12 -3.72 -7.89 -20.37
N GLN A 13 -3.53 -8.09 -21.69
CA GLN A 13 -3.30 -9.40 -22.27
C GLN A 13 -1.89 -9.89 -21.96
N ILE A 14 -0.88 -9.02 -22.07
CA ILE A 14 0.50 -9.32 -21.71
C ILE A 14 0.60 -9.69 -20.22
N LEU A 15 -0.08 -8.96 -19.34
CA LEU A 15 -0.13 -9.25 -17.90
C LEU A 15 -0.77 -10.61 -17.60
N GLN A 16 -1.83 -10.97 -18.31
CA GLN A 16 -2.47 -12.29 -18.18
C GLN A 16 -1.49 -13.43 -18.50
N PHE A 17 -0.66 -13.28 -19.54
CA PHE A 17 0.38 -14.28 -19.85
C PHE A 17 1.55 -14.22 -18.86
N ALA A 18 1.90 -13.02 -18.41
CA ALA A 18 2.98 -12.80 -17.45
C ALA A 18 2.71 -13.44 -16.08
N ASP A 19 1.45 -13.51 -15.63
CA ASP A 19 1.07 -14.13 -14.34
C ASP A 19 1.54 -15.59 -14.21
N GLY A 20 1.65 -16.31 -15.33
CA GLY A 20 2.12 -17.70 -15.35
C GLY A 20 3.64 -17.87 -15.41
N VAL A 21 4.40 -16.80 -15.66
CA VAL A 21 5.85 -16.87 -15.93
C VAL A 21 6.69 -15.87 -15.11
N LEU A 22 6.11 -14.81 -14.60
CA LEU A 22 6.77 -13.80 -13.78
C LEU A 22 6.43 -14.00 -12.30
N ASP A 23 7.45 -13.93 -11.44
CA ASP A 23 7.26 -13.87 -9.99
C ASP A 23 7.00 -12.41 -9.58
N PRO A 24 5.84 -12.11 -8.93
CA PRO A 24 5.49 -10.74 -8.54
C PRO A 24 6.48 -10.09 -7.57
N ASN A 25 7.12 -10.86 -6.68
CA ASN A 25 8.10 -10.34 -5.75
C ASN A 25 9.40 -10.00 -6.48
N PHE A 26 9.88 -10.89 -7.35
CA PHE A 26 11.07 -10.65 -8.17
C PHE A 26 10.92 -9.40 -9.03
N ILE A 27 9.77 -9.24 -9.72
CA ILE A 27 9.51 -8.05 -10.53
C ILE A 27 9.35 -6.80 -9.64
N CYS A 28 8.67 -6.91 -8.50
CA CYS A 28 8.55 -5.78 -7.57
C CYS A 28 9.90 -5.29 -7.04
N GLU A 29 10.81 -6.22 -6.72
CA GLU A 29 12.19 -5.92 -6.30
C GLU A 29 13.00 -5.29 -7.43
N LYS A 30 12.94 -5.85 -8.64
CA LYS A 30 13.69 -5.34 -9.79
C LYS A 30 13.16 -3.98 -10.29
N ALA A 31 11.86 -3.77 -10.20
CA ALA A 31 11.24 -2.47 -10.46
C ALA A 31 11.48 -1.45 -9.34
N GLN A 32 12.18 -1.84 -8.26
CA GLN A 32 12.45 -1.02 -7.08
C GLN A 32 11.18 -0.52 -6.37
N LEU A 33 10.04 -1.18 -6.63
CA LEU A 33 8.77 -0.94 -5.94
C LEU A 33 8.76 -1.63 -4.57
N CYS A 34 9.54 -2.71 -4.45
CA CYS A 34 9.84 -3.39 -3.20
C CYS A 34 11.32 -3.22 -2.88
N THR A 35 11.65 -2.73 -1.68
CA THR A 35 13.01 -2.78 -1.14
C THR A 35 13.13 -3.96 -0.19
N THR A 36 14.29 -4.59 -0.15
CA THR A 36 14.67 -5.68 0.78
C THR A 36 14.77 -5.23 2.24
N SER A 37 14.11 -4.12 2.61
CA SER A 37 13.98 -3.75 4.02
C SER A 37 13.02 -4.74 4.67
N SER A 38 13.64 -5.71 5.35
CA SER A 38 13.06 -6.79 6.17
C SER A 38 12.24 -6.28 7.37
N LEU A 39 11.58 -5.13 7.26
CA LEU A 39 10.73 -4.51 8.28
C LEU A 39 9.35 -4.15 7.73
N ARG A 40 8.84 -4.91 6.76
CA ARG A 40 7.39 -4.92 6.54
C ARG A 40 6.78 -5.75 7.66
N THR A 41 6.37 -5.08 8.74
CA THR A 41 5.41 -5.66 9.67
C THR A 41 4.20 -6.11 8.84
N PRO A 42 3.84 -7.40 8.86
CA PRO A 42 2.73 -7.88 8.04
C PRO A 42 1.47 -7.06 8.34
N LEU A 43 0.79 -6.64 7.29
CA LEU A 43 -0.47 -5.90 7.41
C LEU A 43 -1.44 -6.73 8.23
N GLY A 44 -1.92 -6.16 9.32
CA GLY A 44 -2.91 -6.75 10.19
C GLY A 44 -2.39 -7.57 11.37
N ILE A 45 -1.07 -7.64 11.59
CA ILE A 45 -0.51 -8.16 12.86
C ILE A 45 -0.39 -7.04 13.90
N ASP A 46 0.09 -5.88 13.48
CA ASP A 46 0.21 -4.71 14.35
C ASP A 46 -1.00 -3.78 14.17
N GLU A 47 -1.51 -3.23 15.27
CA GLU A 47 -2.71 -2.38 15.27
C GLU A 47 -2.56 -1.14 14.35
N CYS A 48 -1.33 -0.66 14.17
CA CYS A 48 -1.02 0.47 13.29
C CYS A 48 -0.96 0.08 11.81
N THR A 49 -0.96 -1.23 11.50
CA THR A 49 -0.98 -1.77 10.14
C THR A 49 -2.37 -2.21 9.67
N LEU A 50 -3.38 -2.19 10.55
CA LEU A 50 -4.78 -2.50 10.23
C LEU A 50 -5.52 -1.37 9.47
N GLY A 51 -4.85 -0.24 9.25
CA GLY A 51 -5.33 0.86 8.40
C GLY A 51 -6.19 1.92 9.11
N PRO A 52 -6.60 3.00 8.39
CA PRO A 52 -7.26 4.25 8.87
C PRO A 52 -8.26 4.09 10.00
N LYS A 53 -9.17 3.13 9.85
CA LYS A 53 -10.22 2.89 10.82
C LYS A 53 -9.69 2.46 12.20
N MET A 54 -8.57 1.73 12.25
CA MET A 54 -7.98 1.25 13.49
C MET A 54 -7.12 2.30 14.18
N TRP A 55 -6.07 2.80 13.52
CA TRP A 55 -5.23 3.85 14.10
C TRP A 55 -5.93 5.21 14.33
N CYS A 56 -7.03 5.53 13.65
CA CYS A 56 -7.85 6.71 13.98
C CYS A 56 -9.04 6.42 14.93
N SER A 57 -9.13 5.22 15.50
CA SER A 57 -10.23 4.84 16.40
C SER A 57 -10.27 5.64 17.71
N SER A 58 -9.15 6.22 18.13
CA SER A 58 -9.08 7.16 19.26
C SER A 58 -7.86 8.08 19.13
N VAL A 59 -7.83 9.16 19.91
CA VAL A 59 -6.68 10.07 19.97
C VAL A 59 -5.43 9.36 20.48
N GLU A 60 -5.58 8.47 21.46
CA GLU A 60 -4.48 7.67 22.02
C GLU A 60 -3.90 6.72 20.97
N MET A 61 -4.77 6.01 20.23
CA MET A 61 -4.33 5.09 19.18
C MET A 61 -3.63 5.84 18.03
N ALA A 62 -4.16 7.01 17.66
CA ALA A 62 -3.56 7.83 16.63
C ALA A 62 -2.18 8.37 17.03
N LYS A 63 -1.97 8.67 18.31
CA LYS A 63 -0.64 9.02 18.84
C LYS A 63 0.29 7.82 18.88
N LYS A 64 -0.18 6.66 19.37
CA LYS A 64 0.58 5.40 19.41
C LYS A 64 1.12 5.02 18.03
N CYS A 65 0.28 5.14 17.01
CA CYS A 65 0.62 4.81 15.62
C CYS A 65 1.27 5.95 14.83
N LYS A 66 1.64 7.07 15.49
CA LYS A 66 2.20 8.28 14.84
C LYS A 66 1.32 8.81 13.69
N ALA A 67 0.02 8.59 13.80
CA ALA A 67 -1.04 8.91 12.85
C ALA A 67 -1.78 10.22 13.15
N TYR A 68 -1.51 10.83 14.31
CA TYR A 68 -2.37 11.88 14.86
C TYR A 68 -2.69 13.01 13.88
N GLN A 69 -1.69 13.52 13.15
CA GLN A 69 -1.91 14.59 12.18
C GLN A 69 -2.77 14.12 11.00
N TYR A 70 -2.52 12.93 10.47
CA TYR A 70 -3.36 12.35 9.42
C TYR A 70 -4.82 12.26 9.87
N CYS A 71 -5.07 11.71 11.06
CA CYS A 71 -6.44 11.56 11.57
C CYS A 71 -7.10 12.92 11.86
N LYS A 72 -6.34 13.91 12.32
CA LYS A 72 -6.82 15.28 12.57
C LYS A 72 -7.17 15.99 11.25
N ASP A 73 -6.26 15.99 10.28
CA ASP A 73 -6.44 16.66 8.99
C ASP A 73 -7.60 16.06 8.18
N LYS A 74 -7.88 14.77 8.39
CA LYS A 74 -8.99 14.06 7.77
C LYS A 74 -10.29 14.07 8.59
N GLY A 75 -10.30 14.66 9.79
CA GLY A 75 -11.49 14.70 10.65
C GLY A 75 -11.97 13.30 11.08
N LEU A 76 -11.05 12.36 11.29
CA LEU A 76 -11.33 10.95 11.61
C LEU A 76 -11.27 10.65 13.12
N LEU A 77 -10.78 11.59 13.94
CA LEU A 77 -10.66 11.40 15.38
C LEU A 77 -12.02 11.55 16.07
N PRO A 78 -12.42 10.63 16.96
CA PRO A 78 -13.59 10.83 17.78
C PRO A 78 -13.32 11.95 18.80
N GLN A 79 -14.26 12.88 18.89
CA GLN A 79 -14.27 14.09 19.74
C GLN A 79 -13.70 15.38 19.15
N PHE A 80 -13.88 15.60 17.84
CA PHE A 80 -14.15 16.93 17.29
C PHE A 80 -15.39 16.88 16.39
#